data_AF-A0A349VYW4-F1
#
_entry.id   AF-A0A349VYW4-F1
#
_cell.length_a   1.000
_cell.length_b   1.000
_cell.length_c   1.000
_cell.angle_alpha   90.00
_cell.angle_beta   90.00
_cell.angle_gamma   90.00
#
_symmetry.space_group_name_H-M   'P 1'
#
loop_
_entity.id
_entity.type
_entity.pdbx_description
1 polymer ?
#
loop_
_entity_poly.entity_id
_entity_poly.type
_entity_poly.pdbx_seq_one_letter_code
_entity_poly.pdbx_strand_id
1 'polypeptide(L)'
;METAMNKLFTGSFAILFLLTSCSKENEVTVPMDVQKQLESFEWSPIMSVKGTANEQHKYKLKDCEKDNVYTFTFAESANKFTVNRGKELCGDDKLTFESLIFAEQQHRAFIYDKEKKSIKFADDDPSQSYEVQLDGDQLILISRNNNPAAYVIPFEYYFQGKRTAATK
;
A
#
# COMPACT_ATOMS: atom_id res chain seq x y z
N MET A 1 11.11 -57.26 55.50
CA MET A 1 11.25 -57.21 54.03
C MET A 1 10.76 -55.85 53.61
N GLU A 2 11.64 -54.90 53.28
CA GLU A 2 12.25 -54.77 51.94
C GLU A 2 11.14 -54.79 50.87
N THR A 3 10.96 -53.79 49.99
CA THR A 3 11.94 -52.90 49.37
C THR A 3 11.22 -51.71 48.72
N ALA A 4 12.02 -50.69 48.41
CA ALA A 4 11.69 -49.39 47.83
C ALA A 4 11.23 -49.40 46.36
N MET A 5 10.94 -48.18 45.87
CA MET A 5 10.68 -47.68 44.50
C MET A 5 9.21 -47.35 44.21
N ASN A 6 8.85 -46.22 43.60
CA ASN A 6 9.67 -45.16 43.02
C ASN A 6 8.95 -43.81 43.02
N LYS A 7 9.79 -42.79 43.11
CA LYS A 7 9.53 -41.36 43.14
C LYS A 7 8.63 -40.93 41.98
N LEU A 8 7.49 -40.31 42.29
CA LEU A 8 6.77 -39.46 41.34
C LEU A 8 7.55 -38.13 41.23
N PHE A 9 8.61 -38.18 40.44
CA PHE A 9 9.28 -37.01 39.88
C PHE A 9 8.43 -36.56 38.68
N THR A 10 7.32 -35.87 38.92
CA THR A 10 6.68 -35.09 37.85
C THR A 10 7.40 -33.76 37.79
N GLY A 11 8.46 -33.78 36.97
CA GLY A 11 9.42 -32.71 36.80
C GLY A 11 8.77 -31.40 36.39
N SER A 12 9.33 -30.33 36.95
CA SER A 12 9.21 -28.96 36.46
C SER A 12 9.41 -28.93 34.95
N PHE A 13 8.33 -28.74 34.21
CA PHE A 13 8.43 -28.27 32.83
C PHE A 13 8.95 -26.84 32.90
N ALA A 14 10.24 -26.71 32.58
CA ALA A 14 10.89 -25.43 32.35
C ALA A 14 10.05 -24.64 31.35
N ILE A 15 9.49 -23.52 31.82
CA ILE A 15 8.90 -22.50 30.97
C ILE A 15 10.06 -21.98 30.12
N LEU A 16 10.14 -22.48 28.88
CA LEU A 16 10.99 -21.93 27.86
C LEU A 16 10.42 -20.54 27.56
N PHE A 17 10.90 -19.53 28.29
CA PHE A 17 10.78 -18.14 27.87
C PHE A 17 11.56 -18.03 26.57
N LEU A 18 10.87 -18.31 25.47
CA LEU A 18 11.25 -17.81 24.16
C LEU A 18 11.14 -16.29 24.26
N LEU A 19 12.22 -15.68 24.74
CA LEU A 19 12.63 -14.34 24.35
C LEU A 19 12.97 -14.40 22.85
N THR A 20 11.97 -14.69 22.02
CA THR A 20 11.98 -14.19 20.66
C THR A 20 11.76 -12.70 20.82
N SER A 21 12.89 -12.02 21.02
CA SER A 21 13.15 -10.67 20.55
C SER A 21 11.98 -10.16 19.74
N CYS A 22 11.13 -9.39 20.41
CA CYS A 22 10.19 -8.49 19.78
C CYS A 22 11.08 -7.51 19.03
N SER A 23 11.51 -7.89 17.82
CA SER A 23 12.17 -6.96 16.94
C SER A 23 11.12 -5.89 16.70
N LYS A 24 11.37 -4.70 17.22
CA LYS A 24 10.91 -3.46 16.59
C LYS A 24 11.60 -3.42 15.22
N GLU A 25 11.24 -4.33 14.33
CA GLU A 25 11.80 -4.44 13.00
C GLU A 25 11.01 -3.47 12.13
N ASN A 26 11.63 -2.30 12.01
CA ASN A 26 11.43 -1.32 10.97
C ASN A 26 10.01 -0.77 10.86
N GLU A 27 9.73 0.25 11.67
CA GLU A 27 9.01 1.41 11.12
C GLU A 27 9.83 1.87 9.91
N VAL A 28 9.55 1.32 8.73
CA VAL A 28 10.15 1.80 7.48
C VAL A 28 9.52 3.18 7.26
N THR A 29 10.15 4.19 7.83
CA THR A 29 9.72 5.56 7.72
C THR A 29 9.90 5.96 6.25
N VAL A 30 8.84 6.53 5.68
CA VAL A 30 8.89 7.03 4.31
C VAL A 30 9.95 8.12 4.24
N PRO A 31 10.86 8.12 3.25
CA PRO A 31 11.83 9.20 3.09
C PRO A 31 11.14 10.57 3.10
N MET A 32 11.68 11.53 3.85
CA MET A 32 11.04 12.83 4.07
C MET A 32 10.75 13.60 2.77
N ASP A 33 11.61 13.48 1.76
CA ASP A 33 11.43 14.07 0.44
C ASP A 33 10.23 13.46 -0.29
N VAL A 34 10.10 12.13 -0.26
CA VAL A 34 8.95 11.40 -0.82
C VAL A 34 7.67 11.75 -0.08
N GLN A 35 7.70 11.77 1.25
CA GLN A 35 6.56 12.20 2.06
C GLN A 35 6.10 13.61 1.70
N LYS A 36 7.03 14.58 1.73
CA LYS A 36 6.72 15.98 1.39
C LYS A 36 6.11 16.10 0.01
N GLN A 37 6.64 15.37 -0.98
CA GLN A 37 6.09 15.42 -2.33
C GLN A 37 4.69 14.81 -2.38
N LEU A 38 4.46 13.64 -1.80
CA LEU A 38 3.15 12.98 -1.78
C LEU A 38 2.07 13.78 -1.03
N GLU A 39 2.43 14.48 0.05
CA GLU A 39 1.52 15.35 0.84
C GLU A 39 1.28 16.73 0.21
N SER A 40 2.17 17.19 -0.69
CA SER A 40 2.08 18.54 -1.29
C SER A 40 0.96 18.67 -2.32
N PHE A 41 0.34 17.57 -2.72
CA PHE A 41 -0.64 17.55 -3.80
C PHE A 41 -1.91 16.79 -3.42
N GLU A 42 -3.03 17.29 -3.93
CA GLU A 42 -4.20 16.49 -4.26
C GLU A 42 -3.94 15.83 -5.62
N TRP A 43 -4.03 14.51 -5.67
CA TRP A 43 -3.73 13.73 -6.86
C TRP A 43 -5.02 13.46 -7.61
N SER A 44 -5.16 13.96 -8.83
CA SER A 44 -6.29 13.65 -9.71
C SER A 44 -5.87 12.60 -10.73
N PRO A 45 -6.68 11.58 -11.00
CA PRO A 45 -6.33 10.56 -11.97
C PRO A 45 -6.35 11.18 -13.37
N ILE A 46 -5.34 10.87 -14.19
CA ILE A 46 -5.26 11.34 -15.57
C ILE A 46 -5.15 10.16 -16.53
N MET A 47 -5.68 10.35 -17.74
CA MET A 47 -5.29 9.48 -18.84
C MET A 47 -3.80 9.72 -19.09
N SER A 48 -3.02 8.64 -19.18
CA SER A 48 -1.59 8.72 -19.47
C SER A 48 -1.31 9.68 -20.62
N VAL A 49 -0.32 10.55 -20.44
CA VAL A 49 0.11 11.48 -21.49
C VAL A 49 0.67 10.66 -22.65
N LYS A 50 0.13 10.87 -23.87
CA LYS A 50 0.56 10.18 -25.09
C LYS A 50 2.09 10.24 -25.22
N GLY A 51 2.77 9.10 -25.29
CA GLY A 51 4.22 9.08 -25.58
C GLY A 51 5.05 7.89 -25.11
N THR A 52 4.55 7.00 -24.24
CA THR A 52 5.33 5.85 -23.72
C THR A 52 4.84 4.51 -24.26
N ALA A 53 5.78 3.61 -24.56
CA ALA A 53 5.71 2.60 -25.62
C ALA A 53 4.85 1.34 -25.39
N ASN A 54 3.88 1.32 -24.48
CA ASN A 54 2.91 0.21 -24.42
C ASN A 54 1.58 0.59 -23.76
N GLU A 55 0.59 0.95 -24.59
CA GLU A 55 -0.76 1.33 -24.14
C GLU A 55 -1.52 0.19 -23.43
N GLN A 56 -1.08 -1.07 -23.56
CA GLN A 56 -1.77 -2.22 -22.97
C GLN A 56 -1.61 -2.30 -21.44
N HIS A 57 -0.54 -1.71 -20.89
CA HIS A 57 -0.25 -1.75 -19.45
C HIS A 57 -0.80 -0.53 -18.71
N LYS A 58 -1.40 0.41 -19.43
CA LYS A 58 -1.92 1.64 -18.84
C LYS A 58 -3.34 1.42 -18.36
N TYR A 59 -3.61 1.80 -17.12
CA TYR A 59 -4.97 1.78 -16.61
C TYR A 59 -5.84 2.75 -17.42
N LYS A 60 -7.01 2.27 -17.84
CA LYS A 60 -7.98 3.07 -18.60
C LYS A 60 -9.05 3.56 -17.63
N LEU A 61 -8.96 4.83 -17.27
CA LEU A 61 -9.93 5.50 -16.41
C LEU A 61 -11.32 5.46 -17.03
N LYS A 62 -12.30 5.09 -16.22
CA LYS A 62 -13.72 5.23 -16.51
C LYS A 62 -14.15 6.67 -16.24
N ASP A 63 -15.25 7.07 -16.86
CA ASP A 63 -15.75 8.44 -16.74
C ASP A 63 -16.02 8.83 -15.29
N CYS A 64 -16.62 7.92 -14.52
CA CYS A 64 -16.90 8.06 -13.09
C CYS A 64 -15.66 8.19 -12.19
N GLU A 65 -14.46 7.84 -12.65
CA GLU A 65 -13.22 7.94 -11.85
C GLU A 65 -12.52 9.30 -12.02
N LYS A 66 -12.84 10.05 -13.08
CA LYS A 66 -12.09 11.26 -13.49
C LYS A 66 -12.13 12.39 -12.47
N ASP A 67 -13.22 12.48 -11.73
CA ASP A 67 -13.44 13.52 -10.72
C ASP A 67 -12.97 13.11 -9.31
N ASN A 68 -12.43 11.89 -9.15
CA ASN A 68 -11.90 11.43 -7.87
C ASN A 68 -10.61 12.19 -7.54
N VAL A 69 -10.37 12.39 -6.25
CA VAL A 69 -9.15 13.04 -5.74
C VAL A 69 -8.55 12.16 -4.67
N TYR A 70 -7.24 11.95 -4.73
CA TYR A 70 -6.52 11.13 -3.77
C TYR A 70 -5.50 11.94 -2.99
N THR A 71 -5.30 11.57 -1.74
CA THR A 71 -4.33 12.21 -0.85
C THR A 71 -3.54 11.18 -0.08
N PHE A 72 -2.26 11.44 0.12
CA PHE A 72 -1.42 10.69 1.06
C PHE A 72 -1.33 11.47 2.37
N THR A 73 -1.43 10.76 3.50
CA THR A 73 -1.25 11.33 4.84
C THR A 73 -0.30 10.45 5.61
N PHE A 74 0.68 11.05 6.28
CA PHE A 74 1.70 10.33 7.03
C PHE A 74 1.54 10.69 8.51
N ALA A 75 1.46 9.68 9.35
CA ALA A 75 1.23 9.83 10.78
C ALA A 75 1.99 8.75 11.56
N GLU A 76 2.27 9.01 12.83
CA GLU A 76 2.98 8.08 13.72
C GLU A 76 2.28 6.72 13.83
N SER A 77 0.94 6.69 13.74
CA SER A 77 0.16 5.45 13.86
C SER A 77 0.09 4.64 12.58
N ALA A 78 -0.19 5.29 11.45
CA ALA A 78 -0.23 4.65 10.14
C ALA A 78 -0.26 5.69 9.02
N ASN A 79 0.45 5.42 7.92
CA ASN A 79 0.28 6.18 6.68
C ASN A 79 -1.03 5.76 6.01
N LYS A 80 -1.73 6.72 5.40
CA LYS A 80 -3.02 6.52 4.76
C LYS A 80 -3.01 7.06 3.35
N PHE A 81 -3.56 6.28 2.44
CA PHE A 81 -3.98 6.72 1.13
C PHE A 81 -5.50 6.88 1.19
N THR A 82 -6.02 8.04 0.80
CA THR A 82 -7.44 8.38 0.93
C THR A 82 -7.98 8.77 -0.44
N VAL A 83 -9.20 8.36 -0.75
CA VAL A 83 -9.96 8.79 -1.92
C VAL A 83 -11.15 9.65 -1.49
N ASN A 84 -11.24 10.85 -2.04
CA ASN A 84 -12.45 11.65 -2.05
C ASN A 84 -13.15 11.43 -3.40
N ARG A 85 -14.28 10.71 -3.36
CA ARG A 85 -15.02 10.33 -4.57
C ARG A 85 -15.72 11.56 -5.16
N GLY A 86 -15.67 11.66 -6.48
CA GLY A 86 -16.39 12.66 -7.26
C GLY A 86 -17.91 12.45 -7.19
N LYS A 87 -18.63 13.24 -8.00
CA LYS A 87 -20.10 13.20 -8.03
C LYS A 87 -20.65 11.93 -8.67
N GLU A 88 -19.94 11.40 -9.67
CA GLU A 88 -20.34 10.19 -10.38
C GLU A 88 -19.74 8.96 -9.68
N LEU A 89 -20.58 7.96 -9.43
CA LEU A 89 -20.17 6.70 -8.81
C LEU A 89 -20.16 5.60 -9.86
N CYS A 90 -19.10 4.79 -9.88
CA CYS A 90 -18.93 3.72 -10.85
C CYS A 90 -19.84 2.48 -10.66
N GLY A 91 -20.85 2.57 -9.80
CA GLY A 91 -21.73 1.45 -9.44
C GLY A 91 -20.95 0.23 -8.92
N ASP A 92 -21.44 -0.97 -9.23
CA ASP A 92 -20.87 -2.26 -8.77
C ASP A 92 -19.72 -2.77 -9.66
N ASP A 93 -19.12 -1.90 -10.47
CA ASP A 93 -18.04 -2.30 -11.37
C ASP A 93 -16.74 -2.59 -10.60
N LYS A 94 -16.48 -3.87 -10.39
CA LYS A 94 -15.34 -4.44 -9.66
C LYS A 94 -13.98 -4.28 -10.35
N LEU A 95 -13.91 -3.56 -11.47
CA LEU A 95 -12.67 -3.31 -12.22
C LEU A 95 -12.25 -1.83 -12.19
N THR A 96 -12.84 -1.03 -11.31
CA THR A 96 -12.36 0.34 -11.03
C THR A 96 -11.10 0.32 -10.15
N PHE A 97 -10.25 1.32 -10.28
CA PHE A 97 -9.08 1.45 -9.41
C PHE A 97 -9.50 1.44 -7.93
N GLU A 98 -10.59 2.13 -7.57
CA GLU A 98 -11.06 2.16 -6.20
C GLU A 98 -11.59 0.81 -5.72
N SER A 99 -12.27 0.06 -6.57
CA SER A 99 -12.72 -1.28 -6.18
C SER A 99 -11.54 -2.23 -5.92
N LEU A 100 -10.44 -2.08 -6.67
CA LEU A 100 -9.24 -2.88 -6.53
C LEU A 100 -8.41 -2.47 -5.30
N ILE A 101 -8.32 -1.17 -5.01
CA ILE A 101 -7.48 -0.66 -3.92
C ILE A 101 -8.23 -0.53 -2.61
N PHE A 102 -9.46 -0.04 -2.60
CA PHE A 102 -10.16 0.34 -1.38
C PHE A 102 -11.25 -0.63 -0.94
N ALA A 103 -11.68 -1.56 -1.80
CA ALA A 103 -12.74 -2.52 -1.48
C ALA A 103 -13.91 -1.88 -0.70
N GLU A 104 -14.46 -0.79 -1.27
CA GLU A 104 -15.55 0.06 -0.73
C GLU A 104 -15.14 1.13 0.31
N GLN A 105 -13.98 1.02 0.95
CA GLN A 105 -13.48 2.01 1.92
C GLN A 105 -13.13 3.35 1.25
N GLN A 106 -12.97 4.41 2.05
CA GLN A 106 -12.51 5.72 1.57
C GLN A 106 -11.02 5.96 1.82
N HIS A 107 -10.39 5.10 2.62
CA HIS A 107 -8.96 5.17 2.88
C HIS A 107 -8.40 3.78 3.10
N ARG A 108 -7.10 3.62 2.90
CA ARG A 108 -6.39 2.39 3.20
C ARG A 108 -5.03 2.72 3.77
N ALA A 109 -4.65 1.99 4.82
CA ALA A 109 -3.32 2.12 5.38
C ALA A 109 -2.28 1.54 4.41
N PHE A 110 -1.06 2.10 4.42
CA PHE A 110 0.04 1.55 3.63
C PHE A 110 1.37 1.60 4.37
N ILE A 111 2.27 0.71 3.96
CA ILE A 111 3.68 0.68 4.35
C ILE A 111 4.51 1.01 3.11
N TYR A 112 5.56 1.79 3.27
CA TYR A 112 6.50 2.11 2.19
C TYR A 112 7.76 1.27 2.33
N ASP A 113 8.16 0.57 1.28
CA ASP A 113 9.44 -0.13 1.16
C ASP A 113 10.43 0.83 0.47
N LYS A 114 11.41 1.31 1.24
CA LYS A 114 12.40 2.28 0.75
C LYS A 114 13.33 1.69 -0.32
N GLU A 115 13.70 0.43 -0.20
CA GLU A 115 14.65 -0.20 -1.12
C GLU A 115 13.99 -0.43 -2.48
N LYS A 116 12.72 -0.86 -2.47
CA LYS A 116 11.94 -1.10 -3.69
C LYS A 116 11.24 0.14 -4.23
N LYS A 117 11.21 1.23 -3.46
CA LYS A 117 10.43 2.45 -3.73
C LYS A 117 8.97 2.11 -4.01
N SER A 118 8.37 1.29 -3.15
CA SER A 118 7.01 0.77 -3.38
C SER A 118 6.15 0.87 -2.12
N ILE A 119 4.86 1.12 -2.30
CA ILE A 119 3.87 1.00 -1.24
C ILE A 119 3.23 -0.39 -1.25
N LYS A 120 2.86 -0.88 -0.08
CA LYS A 120 2.00 -2.04 0.10
C LYS A 120 0.82 -1.63 0.95
N PHE A 121 -0.39 -1.84 0.45
CA PHE A 121 -1.59 -1.52 1.22
C PHE A 121 -1.92 -2.63 2.23
N ALA A 122 -2.56 -2.25 3.33
CA ALA A 122 -3.01 -3.19 4.36
C ALA A 122 -3.98 -4.21 3.76
N ASP A 123 -3.85 -5.49 4.12
CA ASP A 123 -4.68 -6.60 3.62
C ASP A 123 -4.50 -6.95 2.13
N ASP A 124 -3.52 -6.38 1.42
CA ASP A 124 -3.14 -6.86 0.08
C ASP A 124 -2.53 -8.27 0.17
N ASP A 125 -2.64 -9.02 -0.93
CA ASP A 125 -1.89 -10.27 -1.10
C ASP A 125 -0.41 -10.07 -0.76
N PRO A 126 0.24 -11.01 -0.05
CA PRO A 126 1.64 -10.87 0.35
C PRO A 126 2.60 -10.49 -0.78
N SER A 127 2.31 -10.94 -2.00
CA SER A 127 3.09 -10.71 -3.21
C SER A 127 2.78 -9.39 -3.92
N GLN A 128 1.70 -8.71 -3.58
CA GLN A 128 1.25 -7.49 -4.24
C GLN A 128 1.85 -6.23 -3.59
N SER A 129 2.34 -5.33 -4.44
CA SER A 129 2.79 -3.99 -4.06
C SER A 129 2.64 -3.03 -5.23
N TYR A 130 2.90 -1.75 -5.01
CA TYR A 130 2.84 -0.71 -6.03
C TYR A 130 4.11 0.11 -5.99
N GLU A 131 4.90 0.06 -7.05
CA GLU A 131 6.03 0.99 -7.19
C GLU A 131 5.50 2.42 -7.30
N VAL A 132 6.20 3.34 -6.64
CA VAL A 132 5.91 4.77 -6.64
C VAL A 132 6.94 5.46 -7.51
N GLN A 133 6.50 6.04 -8.62
CA GLN A 133 7.33 6.94 -9.44
C GLN A 133 6.79 8.36 -9.34
N LEU A 134 7.68 9.30 -9.03
CA LEU A 134 7.37 10.71 -8.86
C LEU A 134 8.24 11.55 -9.80
N ASP A 135 7.62 12.44 -10.56
CA ASP A 135 8.29 13.43 -11.40
C ASP A 135 7.55 14.76 -11.31
N GLY A 136 8.09 15.70 -10.53
CA GLY A 136 7.45 16.99 -10.27
C GLY A 136 6.06 16.83 -9.65
N ASP A 137 5.03 17.21 -10.41
CA ASP A 137 3.63 17.07 -10.04
C ASP A 137 2.95 15.84 -10.69
N GLN A 138 3.72 14.90 -11.25
CA GLN A 138 3.20 13.62 -11.72
C GLN A 138 3.52 12.49 -10.74
N LEU A 139 2.54 11.61 -10.56
CA LEU A 139 2.67 10.37 -9.80
C LEU A 139 2.22 9.20 -10.68
N ILE A 140 2.99 8.12 -10.65
CA ILE A 140 2.62 6.84 -11.24
C ILE A 140 2.69 5.78 -10.15
N LEU A 141 1.59 5.04 -9.98
CA LEU A 141 1.57 3.81 -9.18
C LEU A 141 1.60 2.62 -10.14
N ILE A 142 2.61 1.77 -10.02
CA ILE A 142 2.78 0.60 -10.91
C ILE A 142 2.56 -0.67 -10.11
N SER A 143 1.50 -1.42 -10.42
CA SER A 143 1.21 -2.67 -9.71
C SER A 143 2.30 -3.70 -9.96
N ARG A 144 2.86 -4.27 -8.91
CA ARG A 144 3.85 -5.34 -8.95
C ARG A 144 3.30 -6.57 -8.24
N ASN A 145 3.50 -7.74 -8.86
CA ASN A 145 3.29 -9.02 -8.22
C ASN A 145 4.64 -9.75 -8.16
N ASN A 146 5.14 -9.99 -6.94
CA ASN A 146 6.43 -10.62 -6.72
C ASN A 146 6.34 -12.14 -6.62
N ASN A 147 5.18 -12.74 -6.88
CA ASN A 147 5.02 -14.19 -6.97
C ASN A 147 5.59 -14.68 -8.32
N PRO A 148 6.71 -15.42 -8.33
CA PRO A 148 7.33 -15.87 -9.58
C PRO A 148 6.47 -16.86 -10.37
N ALA A 149 5.46 -17.48 -9.74
CA ALA A 149 4.53 -18.38 -10.39
C ALA A 149 3.32 -17.67 -11.02
N ALA A 150 3.10 -16.39 -10.71
CA ALA A 150 1.97 -15.62 -11.21
C ALA A 150 2.40 -14.81 -12.44
N TYR A 151 1.84 -15.11 -13.61
CA TYR A 151 2.05 -14.29 -14.80
C TYR A 151 1.07 -13.10 -14.77
N VAL A 152 1.42 -12.08 -13.98
CA VAL A 152 0.64 -10.85 -13.86
C VAL A 152 1.39 -9.73 -14.54
N ILE A 153 0.75 -9.13 -15.54
CA ILE A 153 1.28 -7.96 -16.24
C ILE A 153 1.08 -6.72 -15.34
N PRO A 154 2.13 -5.91 -15.08
CA PRO A 154 1.99 -4.67 -14.34
C PRO A 154 1.01 -3.69 -15.00
N PHE A 155 0.15 -3.06 -14.19
CA PHE A 155 -0.68 -1.94 -14.58
C PHE A 155 -0.16 -0.64 -13.99
N GLU A 156 -0.19 0.42 -14.80
CA GLU A 156 0.26 1.76 -14.44
C GLU A 156 -0.94 2.69 -14.25
N TYR A 157 -1.05 3.28 -13.05
CA TYR A 157 -2.06 4.26 -12.68
C TYR A 157 -1.41 5.64 -12.61
N TYR A 158 -1.95 6.57 -13.39
CA TYR A 158 -1.36 7.90 -13.57
C TYR A 158 -2.18 8.97 -12.86
N PHE A 159 -1.47 9.87 -12.19
CA PHE A 159 -2.07 10.98 -11.47
C PHE A 159 -1.33 12.28 -11.77
N GLN A 160 -2.10 13.37 -11.81
CA GLN A 160 -1.61 14.74 -11.85
C GLN A 160 -1.89 15.39 -10.50
N GLY A 161 -0.84 15.87 -9.87
CA GLY A 161 -0.87 16.61 -8.63
C GLY A 161 -1.31 18.04 -8.86
N LYS A 162 -2.25 18.50 -8.03
CA LYS A 162 -2.60 19.91 -7.85
C LYS A 162 -2.19 20.31 -6.46
N ARG A 163 -1.36 21.36 -6.33
CA ARG A 163 -0.83 21.78 -5.03
C ARG A 163 -1.99 22.06 -4.07
N THR A 164 -1.92 21.45 -2.88
CA THR A 164 -2.75 21.87 -1.77
C THR A 164 -2.31 23.27 -1.36
N ALA A 165 -3.26 24.19 -1.18
CA ALA A 165 -2.92 25.48 -0.58
C ALA A 165 -2.34 25.17 0.80
N ALA A 166 -1.12 25.62 1.08
CA ALA A 166 -0.51 25.41 2.38
C ALA A 166 -1.46 25.98 3.44
N THR A 167 -2.04 25.11 4.26
CA THR A 167 -2.76 25.54 5.46
C THR A 167 -1.71 26.17 6.36
N LYS A 168 -1.71 27.50 6.41
CA LYS A 168 -0.82 28.31 7.25
C LYS A 168 -1.10 28.07 8.73
#